data_AF-A0A8J3HJV3-F1
#
_entry.id   AF-A0A8J3HJV3-F1
#
_cell.length_a   1.000
_cell.length_b   1.000
_cell.length_c   1.000
_cell.angle_alpha   90.00
_cell.angle_beta   90.00
_cell.angle_gamma   90.00
#
_symmetry.space_group_name_H-M   'P 1'
#
loop_
_entity.id
_entity.type
_entity.pdbx_description
1 polymer ?
#
loop_
_entity_poly.entity_id
_entity_poly.type
_entity_poly.pdbx_seq_one_letter_code
_entity_poly.pdbx_strand_id
1 'polypeptide(L)' 'MLVQVDLRSSGRYLTCWVEPKVRVGDQVTLKTSDEPARRWDVLRVGEARATTDIKRGWNNNI' A
#
# COMPACT_ATOMS: atom_id res chain seq x y z
N MET A 1 -0.66 -13.65 0.37
CA MET A 1 -1.65 -12.69 0.93
C MET A 1 -1.04 -11.30 0.89
N LEU A 2 -1.85 -10.26 0.72
CA LEU A 2 -1.42 -8.87 0.79
C LEU A 2 -2.32 -8.10 1.76
N VAL A 3 -1.82 -7.01 2.30
CA VAL A 3 -2.58 -6.08 3.14
C VAL A 3 -2.76 -4.76 2.41
N GLN A 4 -3.93 -4.16 2.56
CA GLN A 4 -4.17 -2.80 2.10
C GLN A 4 -3.52 -1.85 3.09
N VAL A 5 -2.75 -0.88 2.60
CA VAL A 5 -2.15 0.16 3.44
C VAL A 5 -2.48 1.54 2.91
N ASP A 6 -2.71 2.44 3.85
CA ASP A 6 -2.79 3.87 3.58
C ASP A 6 -1.46 4.51 3.94
N LEU A 7 -0.91 5.24 2.99
CA LEU A 7 0.42 5.81 3.01
C LEU A 7 0.35 7.33 2.92
N ARG A 8 1.24 8.03 3.61
CA ARG A 8 1.39 9.48 3.52
C ARG A 8 2.84 9.90 3.28
N SER A 9 3.04 10.86 2.39
CA SER A 9 4.35 11.46 2.15
C SER A 9 4.21 12.92 1.71
N SER A 10 4.76 13.86 2.49
CA SER A 10 4.77 15.30 2.16
C SER A 10 3.43 15.84 1.65
N GLY A 11 2.33 15.52 2.36
CA GLY A 11 0.97 15.96 2.02
C GLY A 11 0.26 15.14 0.94
N ARG A 12 0.92 14.14 0.34
CA ARG A 12 0.28 13.17 -0.56
C ARG A 12 -0.21 11.95 0.22
N TYR A 13 -1.32 11.39 -0.25
CA TYR A 13 -1.91 10.18 0.28
C TYR A 13 -2.04 9.14 -0.83
N LEU A 14 -1.78 7.88 -0.50
CA LEU A 14 -1.88 6.77 -1.42
C LEU A 14 -2.41 5.55 -0.68
N THR A 15 -3.28 4.78 -1.33
CA THR A 15 -3.71 3.49 -0.83
C THR A 15 -3.22 2.39 -1.77
N CYS A 16 -2.51 1.39 -1.25
CA CYS A 16 -1.96 0.31 -2.07
C CYS A 16 -1.96 -1.04 -1.33
N TRP A 17 -1.66 -2.10 -2.07
CA TRP A 17 -1.55 -3.45 -1.52
C TRP A 17 -0.09 -3.88 -1.44
N VAL A 18 0.35 -4.33 -0.27
CA VAL A 18 1.75 -4.71 -0.02
C VAL A 18 1.83 -6.04 0.75
N GLU A 19 3.03 -6.62 0.84
CA GLU A 19 3.26 -7.79 1.69
C GLU A 19 2.91 -7.46 3.16
N PRO A 20 2.34 -8.40 3.93
CA PRO A 20 1.87 -8.20 5.32
C PRO A 20 2.96 -7.88 6.36
N LYS A 21 4.19 -7.58 5.94
CA LYS A 21 5.33 -7.30 6.81
C LYS A 21 5.36 -5.85 7.33
N VAL A 22 4.38 -5.04 6.96
CA VAL A 22 4.31 -3.61 7.31
C VAL A 22 3.35 -3.36 8.47
N ARG A 23 3.65 -2.34 9.27
CA ARG A 23 2.88 -1.92 10.44
C ARG A 23 2.59 -0.42 10.39
N VAL A 24 1.56 0.02 11.11
CA VAL A 24 1.30 1.45 11.31
C VAL A 24 2.50 2.09 12.00
N GLY A 25 2.95 3.24 11.48
CA GLY A 25 4.14 3.94 11.94
C GLY A 25 5.43 3.53 11.21
N ASP A 26 5.42 2.46 10.42
CA ASP A 26 6.56 2.13 9.57
C ASP A 26 6.74 3.17 8.45
N GLN A 27 7.97 3.28 7.97
CA GLN A 27 8.30 4.07 6.80
C GLN A 27 8.78 3.14 5.67
N VAL A 28 8.13 3.21 4.52
CA VAL A 28 8.40 2.33 3.37
C VAL A 28 8.72 3.12 2.10
N THR A 29 9.38 2.46 1.16
CA THR A 29 9.55 2.95 -0.21
C THR A 29 8.83 2.02 -1.19
N LEU A 30 8.28 2.59 -2.26
CA LEU A 30 7.54 1.83 -3.26
C LEU A 30 8.40 1.67 -4.52
N LYS A 31 9.05 0.52 -4.67
CA LYS A 31 10.00 0.26 -5.77
C LYS A 31 9.40 0.40 -7.17
N THR A 32 8.09 0.19 -7.31
CA THR A 32 7.37 0.22 -8.59
C THR A 32 6.55 1.50 -8.77
N SER A 33 6.70 2.49 -7.89
CA SER A 33 6.09 3.81 -8.04
C SER A 33 6.96 4.69 -8.95
N ASP A 34 6.35 5.71 -9.55
CA ASP A 34 7.05 6.77 -10.29
C ASP A 34 8.11 7.49 -9.45
N GLU A 35 8.03 7.40 -8.12
CA GLU A 35 8.95 8.02 -7.18
C GLU A 35 9.54 6.99 -6.19
N PRO A 36 10.45 6.11 -6.63
CA PRO A 36 10.93 4.98 -5.82
C PRO A 36 11.81 5.37 -4.63
N ALA A 37 12.41 6.58 -4.66
CA ALA A 37 13.17 7.13 -3.54
C ALA A 37 12.29 7.80 -2.48
N ARG A 38 11.00 8.04 -2.78
CA ARG A 38 10.08 8.68 -1.84
C ARG A 38 9.77 7.75 -0.69
N ARG A 39 9.87 8.31 0.52
CA ARG A 39 9.51 7.63 1.75
C ARG A 39 8.06 7.92 2.11
N TRP A 40 7.36 6.89 2.51
CA TRP A 40 5.93 6.92 2.86
C TRP A 40 5.73 6.41 4.27
N ASP A 41 5.02 7.17 5.09
CA ASP A 41 4.60 6.76 6.42
C ASP A 41 3.32 5.92 6.32
N VAL A 42 3.31 4.75 6.96
CA VAL A 42 2.14 3.87 7.01
C VAL A 42 1.17 4.39 8.07
N LEU A 43 0.00 4.83 7.63
CA LEU A 43 -1.06 5.36 8.52
C LEU A 43 -2.05 4.28 8.96
N ARG A 44 -2.35 3.33 8.07
CA ARG A 44 -3.31 2.25 8.32
C ARG A 44 -2.83 0.97 7.65
N VAL A 45 -3.06 -0.15 8.33
CA VAL A 45 -2.92 -1.49 7.76
C VAL A 45 -4.25 -2.20 7.89
N GLY A 46 -4.81 -2.64 6.76
CA GLY A 46 -6.04 -3.42 6.69
C GLY A 46 -5.78 -4.92 6.87
N GLU A 47 -6.85 -5.70 6.77
CA GLU A 47 -6.76 -7.16 6.89
C GLU A 47 -6.02 -7.80 5.70
N ALA A 48 -5.32 -8.90 5.98
CA ALA A 48 -4.63 -9.67 4.95
C ALA A 48 -5.66 -10.40 4.06
N ARG A 49 -5.56 -10.19 2.75
CA ARG A 49 -6.41 -10.84 1.75
C ARG A 49 -5.59 -11.71 0.80
N ALA A 50 -6.22 -12.74 0.22
CA ALA A 50 -5.57 -13.54 -0.80
C ALA A 50 -5.29 -12.68 -2.03
N THR A 51 -4.13 -12.88 -2.67
CA THR A 51 -3.73 -12.09 -3.85
C THR A 51 -4.72 -12.27 -5.02
N THR A 52 -5.37 -13.43 -5.09
CA THR A 52 -6.43 -13.74 -6.04
C THR A 52 -7.67 -12.86 -5.88
N ASP A 53 -8.00 -12.46 -4.65
CA ASP A 53 -9.17 -11.63 -4.35
C ASP A 53 -8.92 -10.17 -4.72
N ILE A 54 -7.65 -9.73 -4.63
CA ILE A 54 -7.23 -8.37 -4.96
C ILE A 54 -7.20 -8.15 -6.48
N LYS A 55 -6.80 -9.17 -7.26
CA LYS A 55 -6.82 -9.09 -8.73
C LYS A 55 -8.24 -8.89 -9.29
N ARG A 56 -9.28 -9.30 -8.57
CA ARG A 56 -10.68 -8.98 -8.93
C ARG A 56 -11.04 -7.50 -8.75
N GLY A 57 -10.37 -6.80 -7.82
CA GLY A 57 -10.55 -5.36 -7.59
C GLY A 57 -9.65 -4.45 -8.43
N TRP A 58 -8.56 -4.97 -9.01
CA TRP A 58 -7.64 -4.21 -9.86
C TRP A 58 -8.24 -3.73 -11.18
N ASN A 59 -9.31 -4.37 -11.67
CA ASN A 59 -9.97 -4.04 -12.94
C ASN A 59 -11.24 -3.19 -12.79
N ASN A 60 -11.57 -2.71 -11.59
CA ASN A 60 -12.59 -1.68 -11.48
C ASN A 60 -11.93 -0.31 -11.64
N ASN A 61 -11.88 0.13 -12.90
CA ASN A 61 -12.10 1.54 -13.25
C ASN A 61 -13.24 2.07 -12.36
N ILE A 62 -12.90 2.93 -11.41
CA ILE A 62 -13.82 3.90 -10.82
C ILE A 62 -13.16 5.26 -10.96
#